data_AF-A0A645BQF5-F1
#
_entry.id   AF-A0A645BQF5-F1
#
_cell.length_a   1.000
_cell.length_b   1.000
_cell.length_c   1.000
_cell.angle_alpha   90.00
_cell.angle_beta   90.00
_cell.angle_gamma   90.00
#
_symmetry.space_group_name_H-M   'P 1'
#
loop_
_entity.id
_entity.type
_entity.pdbx_description
1 polymer ?
#
loop_
_entity_poly.entity_id
_entity_poly.type
_entity_poly.pdbx_seq_one_letter_code
_entity_poly.pdbx_strand_id
1 'polypeptide(L)'
;MDELLSTNELVFLARSEVEQAAGRSRILLFGILEFLAVLLLFLPLFANGDGGSVALFSFSPTASFLQPLLITMVGLLSLFGVFELAVQSHLGPQWCIRVRTLSFVLGLVLLLVLVSSRQPYPATFLLCLVFSKVFMLIKRQ
;
A
#
# COMPACT_ATOMS: atom_id res chain seq x y z
N MET A 1 -48.32 -3.74 12.79
CA MET A 1 -47.90 -2.81 13.85
C MET A 1 -46.40 -2.69 13.68
N ASP A 2 -46.04 -1.60 13.03
CA ASP A 2 -44.68 -1.24 12.66
C ASP A 2 -44.04 -0.70 13.94
N GLU A 3 -43.47 -1.64 14.70
CA GLU A 3 -42.93 -1.38 16.02
C GLU A 3 -41.64 -0.61 15.79
N LEU A 4 -41.70 0.70 16.07
CA LEU A 4 -40.57 1.61 16.14
C LEU A 4 -39.33 0.85 16.59
N LEU A 5 -38.36 0.66 15.67
CA LEU A 5 -37.01 0.20 16.02
C LEU A 5 -36.63 0.89 17.32
N SER A 6 -36.39 0.09 18.36
CA SER A 6 -36.06 0.60 19.68
C SER A 6 -35.00 1.68 19.51
N THR A 7 -35.09 2.82 20.22
CA THR A 7 -34.08 3.88 20.13
C THR A 7 -32.66 3.32 20.28
N ASN A 8 -32.50 2.22 21.03
CA ASN A 8 -31.26 1.47 21.14
C ASN A 8 -30.83 0.72 19.85
N GLU A 9 -31.77 0.14 19.09
CA GLU A 9 -31.48 -0.46 17.78
C GLU A 9 -31.12 0.60 16.74
N LEU A 10 -31.81 1.75 16.72
CA LEU A 10 -31.46 2.87 15.83
C LEU A 10 -30.07 3.43 16.14
N VAL A 11 -29.72 3.59 17.43
CA VAL A 11 -28.39 4.03 17.86
C VAL A 11 -27.32 2.96 17.54
N PHE A 12 -27.64 1.68 17.70
CA PHE A 12 -26.74 0.58 17.34
C PHE A 12 -26.48 0.52 15.82
N LEU A 13 -27.52 0.63 15.00
CA LEU A 13 -27.41 0.70 13.55
C LEU A 13 -26.57 1.90 13.10
N ALA A 14 -26.86 3.11 13.60
CA ALA A 14 -26.09 4.31 13.28
C ALA A 14 -24.61 4.17 13.69
N ARG A 15 -24.33 3.58 14.85
CA ARG A 15 -22.96 3.33 15.30
C ARG A 15 -22.25 2.32 14.41
N SER A 16 -22.93 1.25 14.03
CA SER A 16 -22.39 0.21 13.14
C SER A 16 -22.07 0.75 11.74
N GLU A 17 -22.92 1.62 11.18
CA GLU A 17 -22.69 2.26 9.89
C GLU A 17 -21.50 3.22 9.93
N VAL A 18 -21.36 4.01 10.99
CA VAL A 18 -20.21 4.91 11.17
C VAL A 18 -18.90 4.12 11.32
N GLU A 19 -18.91 3.04 12.09
CA GLU A 19 -17.73 2.15 12.25
C GLU A 19 -17.39 1.44 10.93
N GLN A 20 -18.39 0.98 10.17
CA GLN A 20 -18.19 0.33 8.88
C GLN A 20 -17.70 1.31 7.80
N ALA A 21 -18.22 2.55 7.77
CA ALA A 21 -17.75 3.61 6.88
C ALA A 21 -16.31 4.05 7.21
N ALA A 22 -15.97 4.15 8.50
CA ALA A 22 -14.61 4.42 8.95
C ALA A 22 -13.65 3.27 8.60
N GLY A 23 -14.10 2.02 8.68
CA GLY A 23 -13.34 0.86 8.23
C GLY A 23 -13.09 0.87 6.71
N ARG A 24 -14.12 1.16 5.92
CA ARG A 24 -14.03 1.21 4.45
C ARG A 24 -13.13 2.33 3.94
N SER A 25 -13.23 3.53 4.50
CA SER A 25 -12.34 4.65 4.14
C SER A 25 -10.86 4.36 4.42
N ARG A 26 -10.55 3.63 5.49
CA ARG A 26 -9.17 3.21 5.79
C ARG A 26 -8.64 2.18 4.79
N ILE A 27 -9.45 1.19 4.42
CA ILE A 27 -9.06 0.19 3.41
C ILE A 27 -8.74 0.87 2.07
N LEU A 28 -9.55 1.85 1.67
CA LEU A 28 -9.29 2.68 0.49
C LEU A 28 -7.94 3.40 0.58
N LEU A 29 -7.64 4.02 1.72
CA LEU A 29 -6.36 4.72 1.92
C LEU A 29 -5.15 3.77 1.85
N PHE A 30 -5.26 2.56 2.41
CA PHE A 30 -4.22 1.54 2.32
C PHE A 30 -3.93 1.15 0.86
N GLY A 31 -4.97 0.86 0.08
CA GLY A 31 -4.84 0.51 -1.33
C GLY A 31 -4.27 1.65 -2.19
N ILE A 32 -4.65 2.90 -1.91
CA ILE A 32 -4.09 4.09 -2.58
C ILE A 32 -2.59 4.23 -2.26
N LEU A 33 -2.17 4.04 -1.01
CA LEU A 33 -0.75 4.10 -0.63
C LEU A 33 0.08 3.03 -1.36
N GLU A 34 -0.47 1.83 -1.56
CA GLU A 34 0.18 0.77 -2.34
C GLU A 34 0.25 1.10 -3.82
N PHE A 35 -0.82 1.64 -4.39
CA PHE A 35 -0.83 2.09 -5.77
C PHE A 35 0.16 3.24 -6.02
N LEU A 36 0.39 4.11 -5.03
CA LEU A 36 1.35 5.21 -5.17
C LEU A 36 2.79 4.71 -5.40
N ALA A 37 3.10 3.46 -5.04
CA ALA A 37 4.39 2.85 -5.37
C ALA A 37 4.64 2.72 -6.88
N VAL A 38 3.59 2.70 -7.72
CA VAL A 38 3.73 2.73 -9.19
C VAL A 38 4.49 3.96 -9.67
N LEU A 39 4.42 5.08 -8.94
CA LEU A 39 5.16 6.28 -9.30
C LEU A 39 6.66 6.02 -9.39
N LEU A 40 7.21 5.06 -8.64
CA LEU A 40 8.63 4.68 -8.74
C LEU A 40 9.02 4.21 -10.15
N LEU A 41 8.07 3.68 -10.93
CA LEU A 41 8.33 3.27 -12.32
C LEU A 41 8.60 4.45 -13.24
N PHE A 42 7.93 5.57 -13.00
CA PHE A 42 7.92 6.74 -13.90
C PHE A 42 8.74 7.93 -13.37
N LEU A 43 8.89 8.02 -12.04
CA LEU A 43 9.52 9.16 -11.40
C LEU A 43 11.05 8.99 -11.41
N PRO A 44 11.82 10.02 -11.81
CA PRO A 44 13.26 9.95 -11.88
C PRO A 44 13.88 10.06 -10.49
N LEU A 45 13.81 8.99 -9.72
CA LEU A 45 14.37 8.90 -8.37
C LEU A 45 15.62 8.01 -8.30
N PHE A 46 15.88 7.19 -9.32
CA PHE A 46 17.00 6.27 -9.28
C PHE A 46 18.27 6.98 -9.71
N ALA A 47 19.30 6.92 -8.88
CA ALA A 47 20.60 7.50 -9.20
C ALA A 47 21.30 6.59 -10.23
N ASN A 48 21.53 7.12 -11.42
CA ASN A 48 22.43 6.52 -12.40
C ASN A 48 23.81 7.14 -12.18
N GLY A 49 24.87 6.33 -12.13
CA GLY A 49 26.21 6.69 -11.60
C GLY A 49 26.86 7.98 -12.14
N ASP A 50 26.32 8.55 -13.23
CA ASP A 50 26.72 9.81 -13.84
C ASP A 50 26.17 11.07 -13.12
N GLY A 51 25.55 10.91 -11.95
CA GLY A 51 24.99 12.01 -11.14
C GLY A 51 23.60 12.47 -11.57
N GLY A 52 23.01 11.83 -12.58
CA GLY A 52 21.63 12.05 -13.02
C GLY A 52 20.64 11.10 -12.34
N SER A 53 19.41 11.58 -12.15
CA SER A 53 18.29 10.75 -11.69
C SER A 53 17.46 10.26 -12.88
N VAL A 54 17.15 8.96 -12.90
CA VAL A 54 16.38 8.30 -13.96
C VAL A 54 15.20 7.55 -13.37
N ALA A 55 14.19 7.31 -14.20
CA ALA A 55 13.06 6.47 -13.84
C ALA A 55 13.48 5.00 -13.77
N LEU A 56 12.77 4.15 -13.02
CA LEU A 56 13.11 2.73 -12.90
C LEU A 56 13.15 2.00 -14.26
N PHE A 57 12.32 2.43 -15.22
CA PHE A 57 12.35 1.89 -16.59
C PHE A 57 13.67 2.15 -17.32
N SER A 58 14.33 3.27 -17.03
CA SER A 58 15.61 3.65 -17.66
C SER A 58 16.80 3.43 -16.72
N PHE A 59 16.56 2.87 -15.53
CA PHE A 59 17.59 2.61 -14.54
C PHE A 59 18.48 1.45 -15.00
N SER A 60 19.78 1.72 -15.14
CA SER A 60 20.78 0.73 -15.53
C SER A 60 21.68 0.39 -14.33
N PRO A 61 21.27 -0.57 -13.48
CA PRO A 61 22.08 -1.01 -12.35
C PRO A 61 23.33 -1.75 -12.82
N THR A 62 24.37 -1.74 -12.00
CA THR A 62 25.59 -2.56 -12.21
C THR A 62 25.26 -4.05 -12.36
N ALA A 63 24.22 -4.53 -11.67
CA ALA A 63 23.73 -5.89 -11.78
C ALA A 63 22.46 -5.94 -12.62
N SER A 64 22.52 -6.56 -13.80
CA SER A 64 21.43 -6.58 -14.78
C SER A 64 20.13 -7.24 -14.28
N PHE A 65 20.20 -8.10 -13.26
CA PHE A 65 19.01 -8.72 -12.66
C PHE A 65 18.21 -7.78 -11.75
N LEU A 66 18.81 -6.69 -11.28
CA LEU A 66 18.21 -5.83 -10.25
C LEU A 66 17.06 -4.99 -10.82
N GLN A 67 17.20 -4.50 -12.05
CA GLN A 67 16.15 -3.71 -12.71
C GLN A 67 14.84 -4.50 -12.89
N PRO A 68 14.82 -5.69 -13.52
CA PRO A 68 13.58 -6.45 -13.66
C PRO A 68 13.02 -6.92 -12.32
N LEU A 69 13.87 -7.22 -11.33
CA LEU A 69 13.43 -7.54 -9.97
C LEU A 69 12.66 -6.37 -9.32
N LEU A 70 13.18 -5.15 -9.42
CA LEU A 70 12.53 -3.97 -8.87
C LEU A 70 11.21 -3.67 -9.60
N ILE A 71 11.18 -3.77 -10.94
CA ILE A 71 9.96 -3.56 -11.73
C ILE A 71 8.88 -4.58 -11.34
N THR A 72 9.23 -5.86 -11.22
CA THR A 72 8.29 -6.92 -10.83
C THR A 72 7.77 -6.72 -9.41
N MET A 73 8.62 -6.34 -8.46
CA MET A 73 8.17 -6.06 -7.09
C MET A 73 7.24 -4.84 -6.99
N VAL A 74 7.57 -3.74 -7.69
CA VAL A 74 6.69 -2.55 -7.73
C VAL A 74 5.37 -2.88 -8.42
N GLY A 75 5.39 -3.65 -9.51
CA GLY A 75 4.19 -4.11 -10.20
C GLY A 75 3.31 -4.98 -9.30
N LEU A 76 3.90 -5.95 -8.60
CA LEU A 76 3.17 -6.79 -7.62
C LEU A 76 2.54 -5.95 -6.52
N LEU A 77 3.29 -5.01 -5.94
CA LEU A 77 2.78 -4.13 -4.87
C LEU A 77 1.59 -3.29 -5.36
N SER A 78 1.66 -2.77 -6.58
CA SER A 78 0.54 -2.06 -7.20
C SER A 78 -0.68 -2.95 -7.43
N LEU A 79 -0.46 -4.19 -7.90
CA LEU A 79 -1.54 -5.14 -8.13
C LEU A 79 -2.23 -5.52 -6.82
N PHE A 80 -1.47 -5.69 -5.74
CA PHE A 80 -2.03 -5.89 -4.41
C PHE A 80 -2.87 -4.69 -3.95
N GLY A 81 -2.40 -3.46 -4.18
CA GLY A 81 -3.17 -2.26 -3.86
C GLY A 81 -4.51 -2.19 -4.60
N VAL A 82 -4.51 -2.44 -5.92
CA VAL A 82 -5.73 -2.46 -6.73
C VAL A 82 -6.65 -3.61 -6.31
N PHE A 83 -6.07 -4.78 -6.02
CA PHE A 83 -6.83 -5.93 -5.55
C PHE A 83 -7.50 -5.63 -4.20
N GLU A 84 -6.79 -5.02 -3.25
CA GLU A 84 -7.35 -4.61 -1.95
C GLU A 84 -8.51 -3.61 -2.13
N LEU A 85 -8.39 -2.66 -3.07
CA LEU A 85 -9.46 -1.73 -3.43
C LEU A 85 -10.69 -2.41 -4.05
N ALA A 86 -10.48 -3.37 -4.94
CA ALA A 86 -11.56 -4.06 -5.67
C ALA A 86 -12.27 -5.11 -4.80
N VAL A 87 -11.55 -5.76 -3.91
CA VAL A 87 -12.01 -6.94 -3.17
C VAL A 87 -12.66 -6.62 -1.83
N GLN A 88 -12.52 -5.38 -1.34
CA GLN A 88 -13.07 -4.93 -0.06
C GLN A 88 -14.57 -5.20 0.13
N SER A 89 -15.36 -5.34 -0.95
CA SER A 89 -16.80 -5.60 -0.89
C SER A 89 -17.21 -7.07 -1.02
N HIS A 90 -16.34 -7.98 -1.46
CA HIS A 90 -16.74 -9.34 -1.86
C HIS A 90 -16.06 -10.48 -1.09
N LEU A 91 -14.88 -10.28 -0.48
CA LEU A 91 -14.17 -11.36 0.23
C LEU A 91 -14.31 -11.28 1.75
N GLY A 92 -14.23 -12.46 2.38
CA GLY A 92 -14.30 -12.61 3.84
C GLY A 92 -13.15 -11.89 4.56
N PRO A 93 -13.37 -11.45 5.82
CA PRO A 93 -12.44 -10.58 6.56
C PRO A 93 -11.06 -11.21 6.78
N GLN A 94 -10.96 -12.54 6.90
CA GLN A 94 -9.69 -13.23 7.09
C GLN A 94 -8.77 -13.18 5.86
N TRP A 95 -9.35 -13.19 4.65
CA TRP A 95 -8.57 -13.12 3.40
C TRP A 95 -7.97 -11.73 3.21
N CYS A 96 -8.75 -10.69 3.46
CA CYS A 96 -8.27 -9.31 3.42
C CYS A 96 -7.10 -9.07 4.39
N ILE A 97 -7.14 -9.67 5.60
CA ILE A 97 -6.03 -9.57 6.55
C ILE A 97 -4.74 -10.20 5.99
N ARG A 98 -4.81 -11.41 5.41
CA ARG A 98 -3.64 -12.09 4.85
C ARG A 98 -3.01 -11.33 3.69
N VAL A 99 -3.83 -10.87 2.75
CA VAL A 99 -3.36 -10.11 1.58
C VAL A 99 -2.67 -8.82 2.03
N ARG A 100 -3.27 -8.10 2.98
CA ARG A 100 -2.67 -6.89 3.55
C ARG A 100 -1.34 -7.14 4.25
N THR A 101 -1.24 -8.22 5.03
CA THR A 101 0.02 -8.60 5.67
C THR A 101 1.09 -8.94 4.63
N LEU A 102 0.72 -9.68 3.58
CA LEU A 102 1.64 -10.02 2.49
C LEU A 102 2.14 -8.77 1.77
N SER A 103 1.25 -7.83 1.45
CA SER A 103 1.62 -6.59 0.78
C SER A 103 2.52 -5.69 1.65
N PHE A 104 2.25 -5.63 2.96
CA PHE A 104 3.12 -4.95 3.91
C PHE A 104 4.53 -5.56 3.97
N VAL A 105 4.62 -6.90 4.06
CA VAL A 105 5.91 -7.61 4.05
C VAL A 105 6.64 -7.39 2.72
N LEU A 106 5.94 -7.46 1.59
CA LEU A 106 6.52 -7.20 0.28
C LEU A 106 7.09 -5.78 0.17
N GLY A 107 6.37 -4.78 0.67
CA GLY A 107 6.85 -3.39 0.73
C GLY A 107 8.11 -3.22 1.59
N LEU A 108 8.19 -3.92 2.74
CA LEU A 108 9.39 -3.93 3.58
C LEU A 108 10.58 -4.60 2.88
N VAL A 109 10.36 -5.73 2.20
CA VAL A 109 11.41 -6.41 1.43
C VAL A 109 11.92 -5.50 0.31
N LEU A 110 11.03 -4.85 -0.44
CA LEU A 110 11.40 -3.90 -1.48
C LEU A 110 12.24 -2.74 -0.93
N LEU A 111 11.85 -2.20 0.23
CA LEU A 111 12.61 -1.15 0.91
C LEU A 111 14.03 -1.62 1.27
N LEU A 112 14.18 -2.83 1.82
CA LEU A 112 15.48 -3.40 2.14
C LEU A 112 16.35 -3.59 0.89
N VAL A 113 15.76 -4.03 -0.22
CA VAL A 113 16.47 -4.16 -1.50
C VAL A 113 16.99 -2.81 -1.99
N LEU A 114 16.18 -1.74 -1.91
CA LEU A 114 16.60 -0.40 -2.34
C LEU A 114 17.71 0.19 -1.46
N VAL A 115 17.61 0.00 -0.15
CA VAL A 115 18.66 0.41 0.81
C VAL A 115 19.96 -0.34 0.51
N SER A 116 19.88 -1.66 0.29
CA SER A 116 21.04 -2.49 -0.07
C SER A 116 21.64 -2.09 -1.41
N SER A 117 20.81 -1.63 -2.35
CA SER A 117 21.21 -1.14 -3.68
C SER A 117 21.75 0.29 -3.67
N ARG A 118 21.89 0.92 -2.49
CA ARG A 118 22.35 2.30 -2.32
C ARG A 118 21.52 3.32 -3.11
N GLN A 119 20.20 3.12 -3.15
CA GLN A 119 19.26 4.03 -3.80
C GLN A 119 18.46 4.79 -2.71
N PRO A 120 19.00 5.91 -2.16
CA PRO A 120 18.39 6.58 -1.01
C PRO A 120 17.07 7.27 -1.35
N TYR A 121 16.92 7.86 -2.54
CA TYR A 121 15.70 8.59 -2.90
C TYR A 121 14.48 7.66 -3.05
N PRO A 122 14.54 6.54 -3.83
CA PRO A 122 13.42 5.61 -3.92
C PRO A 122 13.14 4.92 -2.58
N ALA A 123 14.17 4.60 -1.80
CA ALA A 123 14.02 4.02 -0.46
C ALA A 123 13.28 4.97 0.49
N THR A 124 13.62 6.27 0.48
CA THR A 124 12.94 7.28 1.32
C THR A 124 11.47 7.42 0.92
N PHE A 125 11.18 7.42 -0.39
CA PHE A 125 9.79 7.46 -0.87
C PHE A 125 8.96 6.27 -0.37
N LEU A 126 9.48 5.04 -0.50
CA LEU A 126 8.79 3.85 0.03
C LEU A 126 8.70 3.87 1.55
N LEU A 127 9.72 4.37 2.25
CA LEU A 127 9.70 4.53 3.70
C LEU A 127 8.55 5.43 4.14
N CYS A 128 8.32 6.56 3.46
CA CYS A 128 7.18 7.45 3.73
C CYS A 128 5.84 6.73 3.56
N LEU A 129 5.70 5.86 2.56
CA LEU A 129 4.49 5.06 2.33
C LEU A 129 4.29 4.04 3.46
N VAL A 130 5.33 3.29 3.82
CA VAL A 130 5.27 2.31 4.93
C VAL A 130 4.99 3.01 6.26
N PHE A 131 5.61 4.17 6.52
CA PHE A 131 5.39 4.93 7.73
C PHE A 131 3.95 5.43 7.84
N SER A 132 3.39 5.92 6.73
CA SER A 132 1.99 6.35 6.66
C SER A 132 1.03 5.19 6.95
N LYS A 133 1.33 3.98 6.45
CA LYS A 133 0.58 2.76 6.80
C LYS A 133 0.65 2.44 8.30
N VAL A 134 1.84 2.50 8.89
CA VAL A 134 2.04 2.24 10.32
C VAL A 134 1.26 3.24 11.16
N PHE A 135 1.30 4.53 10.82
CA PHE A 135 0.54 5.57 11.50
C PHE A 135 -0.98 5.30 11.46
N MET A 136 -1.51 4.90 10.30
CA MET A 136 -2.92 4.51 10.17
C MET A 136 -3.28 3.26 10.97
N LEU A 137 -2.34 2.33 11.13
CA LEU A 137 -2.51 1.10 11.89
C LEU A 137 -2.45 1.34 13.40
N ILE A 138 -1.64 2.30 13.86
CA ILE A 138 -1.58 2.71 15.28
C ILE A 138 -2.88 3.41 15.68
N LYS A 139 -3.44 4.29 14.83
CA LYS A 139 -4.74 4.98 15.07
C LYS A 139 -5.97 4.05 15.06
N ARG A 140 -5.74 2.72 15.12
CA ARG A 140 -6.75 1.66 15.24
C ARG A 140 -6.96 1.24 16.70
N GLN A 141 -5.97 1.48 17.58
CA GLN A 141 -6.09 1.33 19.04
C GLN A 141 -6.55 2.64 19.66
#